data_AF-A0A9E3VAG8-F1
#
_entry.id   AF-A0A9E3VAG8-F1
#
_cell.length_a   1.000
_cell.length_b   1.000
_cell.length_c   1.000
_cell.angle_alpha   90.00
_cell.angle_beta   90.00
_cell.angle_gamma   90.00
#
_symmetry.space_group_name_H-M   'P 1'
#
loop_
_entity.id
_entity.type
_entity.pdbx_description
1 polymer ?
#
loop_
_entity_poly.entity_id
_entity_poly.type
_entity_poly.pdbx_seq_one_letter_code
_entity_poly.pdbx_strand_id
1 'polypeptide(L)'
;MSAPVPPAQVATAPLKVMLEMRPALEGFAGIPQETRLLFRGLRMLDGVGVQGLLQHANIKLSRGTQPARAGKKALSAANKFNQYSRVIVSLGERPLKNVLLRQLEKLDDRFSTLSLLTTTMLRFPRLKLTDFEAEHFGDFVWRSMFAKTLPSSDFSKVTRGSFKVCTTSWRTMHKAGISSLNLSPRAVYPKLDTTGVDIFIAQTPYPARLTKGTSMVVRYHDAIPIFMPHLIPDKALHQATHMHALTENVRAGAYFACVSEATRQELLKIYPQAEPRAVTIHNMVSPHYVNEPASPERVAQIVRTRLYQHPGLVPEFVSLREQENFYGKHLAARPFRYLLAVSTIEPRKNHLRLLSGWEALKAKLMPDVRLVVVGTLGWDNDAVTKGFAPWIERGEVFCLNAVPASDLKVLYRHAAATVCPSLSEGFDYSGVESMASGGVVVASDIPAHREIYGDAAVFFDPYSTGSLVDALERTLCRADSETFQSELRRKGAEVATRYEPSRILPKWHALLQRVQRERR
;
A
#
# COMPACT_ATOMS: atom_id res chain seq x y z
N MET A 1 -20.99 16.02 -55.48
CA MET A 1 -20.90 16.68 -54.15
C MET A 1 -20.05 15.80 -53.26
N SER A 2 -18.79 16.16 -53.07
CA SER A 2 -17.84 15.46 -52.20
C SER A 2 -18.19 15.74 -50.73
N ALA A 3 -18.45 14.70 -49.96
CA ALA A 3 -18.71 14.80 -48.52
C ALA A 3 -17.50 15.46 -47.82
N PRO A 4 -17.74 16.34 -46.83
CA PRO A 4 -16.65 17.02 -46.13
C PRO A 4 -15.86 16.00 -45.31
N VAL A 5 -14.55 15.98 -45.55
CA VAL A 5 -13.57 15.27 -44.72
C VAL A 5 -13.67 15.82 -43.29
N PRO A 6 -13.86 14.97 -42.26
CA PRO A 6 -13.91 15.45 -40.89
C PRO A 6 -12.57 16.14 -40.54
N PRO A 7 -12.60 17.26 -39.81
CA PRO A 7 -11.38 17.96 -39.46
C PRO A 7 -10.44 17.02 -38.71
N ALA A 8 -9.18 16.96 -39.15
CA ALA A 8 -8.13 16.22 -38.47
C ALA A 8 -8.13 16.61 -36.99
N GLN A 9 -8.36 15.64 -36.10
CA GLN A 9 -8.20 15.84 -34.67
C GLN A 9 -6.76 16.31 -34.44
N VAL A 10 -6.59 17.59 -34.09
CA VAL A 10 -5.31 18.12 -33.64
C VAL A 10 -4.93 17.29 -32.42
N ALA A 11 -3.93 16.41 -32.58
CA ALA A 11 -3.45 15.56 -31.50
C ALA A 11 -2.99 16.47 -30.35
N THR A 12 -3.81 16.57 -29.32
CA THR A 12 -3.47 17.34 -28.12
C THR A 12 -2.25 16.68 -27.48
N ALA A 13 -1.25 17.49 -27.14
CA ALA A 13 -0.05 16.97 -26.49
C ALA A 13 -0.45 16.17 -25.24
N PRO A 14 0.17 14.99 -25.00
CA PRO A 14 -0.23 14.12 -23.91
C PRO A 14 -0.04 14.82 -22.57
N LEU A 15 -1.00 14.63 -21.67
CA LEU A 15 -0.96 15.11 -20.30
C LEU A 15 0.20 14.45 -19.55
N LYS A 16 1.13 15.24 -19.01
CA LYS A 16 2.33 14.76 -18.34
C LYS A 16 2.08 14.59 -16.84
N VAL A 17 1.89 13.35 -16.42
CA VAL A 17 1.64 12.98 -15.01
C VAL A 17 2.92 12.44 -14.40
N MET A 18 3.23 12.87 -13.18
CA MET A 18 4.30 12.29 -12.35
C MET A 18 3.68 11.66 -11.11
N LEU A 19 3.89 10.36 -10.91
CA LEU A 19 3.39 9.62 -9.76
C LEU A 19 4.53 9.40 -8.75
N GLU A 20 4.31 9.77 -7.49
CA GLU A 20 5.18 9.40 -6.38
C GLU A 20 5.24 7.87 -6.24
N MET A 21 6.44 7.31 -6.36
CA MET A 21 6.70 5.87 -6.30
C MET A 21 7.66 5.57 -5.16
N ARG A 22 7.29 6.00 -3.95
CA ARG A 22 8.10 5.82 -2.75
C ARG A 22 8.14 4.33 -2.35
N PRO A 23 9.32 3.68 -2.31
CA PRO A 23 9.45 2.33 -1.79
C PRO A 23 9.14 2.28 -0.29
N ALA A 24 8.38 1.29 0.14
CA ALA A 24 8.03 1.04 1.54
C ALA A 24 8.98 -0.02 2.14
N LEU A 25 10.30 0.25 2.11
CA LEU A 25 11.33 -0.74 2.43
C LEU A 25 11.52 -1.05 3.93
N GLU A 26 10.67 -0.47 4.79
CA GLU A 26 10.61 -0.77 6.23
C GLU A 26 9.75 -2.00 6.57
N GLY A 27 9.65 -2.95 5.64
CA GLY A 27 8.89 -4.20 5.80
C GLY A 27 8.37 -4.79 4.49
N PHE A 28 8.22 -3.96 3.44
CA PHE A 28 7.80 -4.42 2.11
C PHE A 28 8.96 -4.35 1.14
N ALA A 29 9.32 -5.46 0.48
CA ALA A 29 10.22 -5.38 -0.67
C ALA A 29 9.47 -4.72 -1.84
N GLY A 30 9.59 -3.40 -2.00
CA GLY A 30 9.10 -2.61 -3.14
C GLY A 30 8.22 -1.41 -2.80
N ILE A 31 7.40 -0.99 -3.76
CA ILE A 31 6.38 0.07 -3.62
C ILE A 31 5.01 -0.54 -3.23
N PRO A 32 4.05 0.21 -2.67
CA PRO A 32 2.73 -0.32 -2.33
C PRO A 32 1.92 -0.85 -3.53
N GLN A 33 1.01 -1.80 -3.29
CA GLN A 33 0.21 -2.45 -4.34
C GLN A 33 -0.64 -1.47 -5.16
N GLU A 34 -1.31 -0.54 -4.50
CA GLU A 34 -2.05 0.57 -5.11
C GLU A 34 -1.18 1.36 -6.09
N THR A 35 0.08 1.58 -5.74
CA THR A 35 1.01 2.40 -6.52
C THR A 35 1.37 1.67 -7.80
N ARG A 36 1.59 0.35 -7.72
CA ARG A 36 1.86 -0.50 -8.88
C ARG A 36 0.68 -0.49 -9.85
N LEU A 37 -0.52 -0.73 -9.33
CA LEU A 37 -1.75 -0.79 -10.13
C LEU A 37 -2.08 0.57 -10.73
N LEU A 38 -1.94 1.65 -9.96
CA LEU A 38 -2.18 3.00 -10.43
C LEU A 38 -1.17 3.41 -11.50
N PHE A 39 0.14 3.18 -11.30
CA PHE A 39 1.16 3.49 -12.30
C PHE A 39 0.88 2.77 -13.62
N ARG A 40 0.63 1.45 -13.55
CA ARG A 40 0.28 0.62 -14.72
C ARG A 40 -1.00 1.12 -15.38
N GLY A 41 -2.03 1.41 -14.59
CA GLY A 41 -3.34 1.82 -15.06
C GLY A 41 -3.34 3.18 -15.75
N LEU A 42 -2.67 4.18 -15.17
CA LEU A 42 -2.55 5.51 -15.77
C LEU A 42 -1.81 5.47 -17.11
N ARG A 43 -0.82 4.58 -17.26
CA ARG A 43 -0.10 4.38 -18.53
C ARG A 43 -0.95 3.75 -19.63
N MET A 44 -2.10 3.17 -19.29
CA MET A 44 -3.05 2.62 -20.25
C MET A 44 -4.11 3.63 -20.68
N LEU A 45 -4.13 4.83 -20.08
CA LEU A 45 -5.03 5.89 -20.50
C LEU A 45 -4.48 6.59 -21.73
N ASP A 46 -5.32 6.73 -22.76
CA ASP A 46 -4.96 7.48 -23.96
C ASP A 46 -4.68 8.94 -23.63
N GLY A 47 -3.63 9.49 -24.25
CA GLY A 47 -3.22 10.88 -24.06
C GLY A 47 -2.61 11.18 -22.69
N VAL A 48 -2.23 10.18 -21.89
CA VAL A 48 -1.57 10.37 -20.57
C VAL A 48 -0.15 9.81 -20.59
N GLY A 49 0.85 10.70 -20.50
CA GLY A 49 2.25 10.32 -20.32
C GLY A 49 2.61 10.26 -18.85
N VAL A 50 2.95 9.08 -18.32
CA VAL A 50 3.22 8.88 -16.89
C VAL A 50 4.72 8.71 -16.62
N GLN A 51 5.23 9.45 -15.64
CA GLN A 51 6.58 9.32 -15.10
C GLN A 51 6.52 8.87 -13.63
N GLY A 52 7.47 8.05 -13.20
CA GLY A 52 7.62 7.68 -11.79
C GLY A 52 8.58 8.61 -11.06
N LEU A 53 8.26 9.04 -9.83
CA LEU A 53 9.19 9.72 -8.95
C LEU A 53 9.73 8.73 -7.91
N LEU A 54 11.02 8.40 -8.04
CA LEU A 54 11.77 7.61 -7.06
C LEU A 54 12.24 8.52 -5.93
N GLN A 55 11.78 8.21 -4.73
CA GLN A 55 12.15 8.89 -3.49
C GLN A 55 12.09 7.86 -2.36
N HIS A 56 13.01 7.92 -1.40
CA HIS A 56 12.97 7.04 -0.23
C HIS A 56 12.40 7.78 0.99
N ALA A 57 11.75 7.05 1.91
CA ALA A 57 11.20 7.62 3.13
C ALA A 57 12.28 8.23 4.03
N ASN A 58 13.31 7.44 4.36
CA ASN A 58 14.37 7.82 5.31
C ASN A 58 15.76 8.10 4.70
N ILE A 59 16.12 7.42 3.62
CA ILE A 59 17.47 7.44 3.05
C ILE A 59 17.56 8.48 1.93
N LYS A 60 18.73 9.10 1.80
CA LYS A 60 19.06 9.98 0.68
C LYS A 60 19.46 9.14 -0.53
N LEU A 61 18.79 9.36 -1.67
CA LEU A 61 19.13 8.64 -2.89
C LEU A 61 20.34 9.26 -3.60
N SER A 62 21.10 8.41 -4.30
CA SER A 62 22.11 8.87 -5.25
C SER A 62 21.46 9.66 -6.40
N ARG A 63 22.23 10.56 -7.03
CA ARG A 63 21.77 11.32 -8.19
C ARG A 63 21.77 10.43 -9.44
N GLY A 64 20.71 10.53 -10.23
CA GLY A 64 20.70 10.09 -11.62
C GLY A 64 21.37 11.11 -12.53
N THR A 65 21.04 11.08 -13.81
CA THR A 65 21.61 11.97 -14.81
C THR A 65 20.88 13.32 -14.85
N GLN A 66 21.48 14.32 -15.49
CA GLN A 66 20.83 15.58 -15.82
C GLN A 66 20.89 15.78 -17.34
N PRO A 67 19.91 16.45 -17.95
CA PRO A 67 19.98 16.86 -19.34
C PRO A 67 21.28 17.64 -19.59
N ALA A 68 21.93 17.39 -20.72
CA ALA A 68 23.11 18.15 -21.12
C ALA A 68 22.75 19.63 -21.19
N ARG A 69 23.45 20.47 -20.43
CA ARG A 69 23.29 21.93 -20.54
C ARG A 69 24.07 22.43 -21.75
N ALA A 70 23.56 23.46 -22.41
CA ALA A 70 24.29 24.15 -23.48
C ALA A 70 25.73 24.47 -23.01
N GLY A 71 26.72 24.04 -23.79
CA GLY A 71 28.15 24.24 -23.49
C GLY A 71 28.82 23.19 -22.58
N LYS A 72 28.11 22.18 -22.05
CA LYS A 72 28.72 21.05 -21.33
C LYS A 72 28.67 19.77 -22.16
N LYS A 73 29.80 19.04 -22.23
CA LYS A 73 29.84 17.70 -22.85
C LYS A 73 28.81 16.79 -22.19
N ALA A 74 28.08 16.04 -23.01
CA ALA A 74 27.20 14.98 -22.53
C ALA A 74 28.02 13.95 -21.74
N LEU A 75 27.42 13.38 -20.69
CA LEU A 75 28.02 12.28 -19.94
C LEU A 75 28.30 11.10 -20.89
N SER A 76 29.48 10.50 -20.77
CA SER A 76 29.79 9.22 -21.43
C SER A 76 28.82 8.13 -20.95
N ALA A 77 28.60 7.12 -21.79
CA ALA A 77 27.73 5.99 -21.45
C ALA A 77 28.13 5.35 -20.11
N ALA A 78 29.43 5.07 -19.92
CA ALA A 78 29.95 4.51 -18.66
C ALA A 78 29.60 5.34 -17.42
N ASN A 79 29.72 6.68 -17.50
CA ASN A 79 29.38 7.55 -16.38
C ASN A 79 27.87 7.63 -16.12
N LYS A 80 27.05 7.56 -17.18
CA LYS A 80 25.59 7.46 -17.02
C LYS A 80 25.20 6.16 -16.30
N PHE A 81 25.72 5.02 -16.76
CA PHE A 81 25.45 3.72 -16.14
C PHE A 81 25.91 3.65 -14.69
N ASN A 82 27.07 4.22 -14.36
CA ASN A 82 27.55 4.31 -12.99
C ASN A 82 26.62 5.18 -12.10
N GLN A 83 26.06 6.27 -12.63
CA GLN A 83 25.07 7.06 -11.87
C GLN A 83 23.77 6.27 -11.65
N TYR A 84 23.26 5.61 -12.69
CA TYR A 84 22.05 4.78 -12.57
C TYR A 84 22.24 3.60 -11.61
N SER A 85 23.38 2.90 -11.65
CA SER A 85 23.67 1.81 -10.71
C SER A 85 23.74 2.31 -9.27
N ARG A 86 24.32 3.49 -9.02
CA ARG A 86 24.33 4.11 -7.68
C ARG A 86 22.94 4.47 -7.18
N VAL A 87 22.03 4.89 -8.06
CA VAL A 87 20.60 5.08 -7.70
C VAL A 87 20.02 3.76 -7.20
N ILE A 88 20.20 2.67 -7.95
CA ILE A 88 19.71 1.33 -7.60
C ILE A 88 20.28 0.85 -6.26
N VAL A 89 21.60 0.97 -6.08
CA VAL A 89 22.26 0.59 -4.82
C VAL A 89 21.65 1.39 -3.66
N SER A 90 21.53 2.71 -3.79
CA SER A 90 20.92 3.56 -2.74
C SER A 90 19.43 3.29 -2.50
N LEU A 91 18.71 2.69 -3.46
CA LEU A 91 17.33 2.24 -3.28
C LEU A 91 17.26 0.91 -2.53
N GLY A 92 18.27 0.04 -2.65
CA GLY A 92 18.29 -1.29 -2.03
C GLY A 92 19.03 -1.35 -0.69
N GLU A 93 19.85 -0.36 -0.39
CA GLU A 93 20.63 -0.30 0.86
C GLU A 93 19.72 -0.20 2.08
N ARG A 94 19.92 -1.13 3.03
CA ARG A 94 19.32 -1.04 4.36
C ARG A 94 20.19 -0.14 5.25
N PRO A 95 19.61 0.50 6.28
CA PRO A 95 20.37 1.34 7.20
C PRO A 95 21.60 0.62 7.76
N LEU A 96 22.73 1.33 7.88
CA LEU A 96 23.99 0.73 8.28
C LEU A 96 23.88 0.08 9.68
N LYS A 97 24.39 -1.14 9.82
CA LYS A 97 24.33 -1.89 11.10
C LYS A 97 25.31 -1.37 12.15
N ASN A 98 26.42 -0.76 11.73
CA ASN A 98 27.50 -0.34 12.62
C ASN A 98 27.14 0.95 13.38
N VAL A 99 27.41 0.99 14.69
CA VAL A 99 27.08 2.12 15.57
C VAL A 99 27.72 3.43 15.10
N LEU A 100 29.00 3.41 14.72
CA LEU A 100 29.71 4.60 14.23
C LEU A 100 29.06 5.17 12.96
N LEU A 101 28.75 4.30 12.00
CA LEU A 101 28.11 4.70 10.75
C LEU A 101 26.71 5.26 10.97
N ARG A 102 25.94 4.71 11.92
CA ARG A 102 24.65 5.27 12.35
C ARG A 102 24.79 6.68 12.92
N GLN A 103 25.86 6.97 13.66
CA GLN A 103 26.08 8.32 14.19
C GLN A 103 26.44 9.30 13.07
N LEU A 104 27.25 8.88 12.11
CA LEU A 104 27.55 9.68 10.91
C LEU A 104 26.29 9.94 10.07
N GLU A 105 25.43 8.94 9.87
CA GLU A 105 24.13 9.10 9.20
C GLU A 105 23.24 10.11 9.94
N LYS A 106 23.18 10.05 11.28
CA LYS A 106 22.42 11.02 12.08
C LYS A 106 22.96 12.44 11.94
N LEU A 107 24.27 12.61 11.87
CA LEU A 107 24.91 13.90 11.64
C LEU A 107 24.60 14.43 10.23
N ASP A 108 24.70 13.58 9.21
CA ASP A 108 24.35 13.94 7.83
C ASP A 108 22.86 14.29 7.68
N ASP A 109 21.96 13.56 8.33
CA ASP A 109 20.52 13.86 8.34
C ASP A 109 20.22 15.19 9.05
N ARG A 110 20.90 15.48 10.17
CA ARG A 110 20.79 16.79 10.86
C ARG A 110 21.29 17.93 9.98
N PHE A 111 22.47 17.76 9.39
CA PHE A 111 23.05 18.77 8.49
C PHE A 111 22.16 18.98 7.25
N SER A 112 21.69 17.90 6.64
CA SER A 112 20.78 17.95 5.49
C SER A 112 19.45 18.61 5.83
N THR A 113 18.89 18.33 7.01
CA THR A 113 17.67 18.97 7.51
C THR A 113 17.89 20.46 7.71
N LEU A 114 18.98 20.86 8.37
CA LEU A 114 19.30 22.27 8.62
C LEU A 114 19.57 23.02 7.31
N SER A 115 20.33 22.42 6.40
CA SER A 115 20.59 22.97 5.06
C SER A 115 19.30 23.12 4.25
N LEU A 116 18.38 22.15 4.34
CA LEU A 116 17.09 22.23 3.67
C LEU A 116 16.18 23.29 4.30
N LEU A 117 16.16 23.41 5.63
CA LEU A 117 15.43 24.45 6.34
C LEU A 117 15.93 25.84 5.94
N THR A 118 17.24 26.08 5.99
CA THR A 118 17.82 27.39 5.65
C THR A 118 17.52 27.77 4.21
N THR A 119 17.73 26.86 3.27
CA THR A 119 17.42 27.10 1.85
C THR A 119 15.93 27.33 1.60
N THR A 120 15.06 26.62 2.31
CA THR A 120 13.61 26.79 2.21
C THR A 120 13.17 28.15 2.75
N MET A 121 13.68 28.57 3.92
CA MET A 121 13.35 29.85 4.54
C MET A 121 13.86 31.04 3.72
N LEU A 122 15.06 30.92 3.17
CA LEU A 122 15.68 31.94 2.31
C LEU A 122 15.12 31.92 0.87
N ARG A 123 14.13 31.07 0.57
CA ARG A 123 13.52 30.90 -0.76
C ARG A 123 14.54 30.60 -1.87
N PHE A 124 15.67 29.96 -1.50
CA PHE A 124 16.75 29.50 -2.36
C PHE A 124 16.32 28.25 -3.16
N PRO A 125 17.07 27.83 -4.21
CA PRO A 125 16.46 27.20 -5.37
C PRO A 125 15.85 25.83 -5.10
N ARG A 126 14.93 25.47 -6.00
CA ARG A 126 14.10 24.26 -5.94
C ARG A 126 14.93 22.99 -5.84
N LEU A 127 14.37 21.98 -5.17
CA LEU A 127 14.84 20.61 -5.18
C LEU A 127 14.77 20.07 -6.61
N LYS A 128 15.93 19.94 -7.25
CA LYS A 128 16.04 19.48 -8.63
C LYS A 128 15.90 17.97 -8.69
N LEU A 129 15.11 17.52 -9.66
CA LEU A 129 15.00 16.11 -10.01
C LEU A 129 16.10 15.71 -11.00
N THR A 130 16.56 14.47 -10.90
CA THR A 130 17.49 13.84 -11.84
C THR A 130 16.81 12.72 -12.61
N ASP A 131 17.28 12.41 -13.81
CA ASP A 131 16.74 11.38 -14.68
C ASP A 131 17.27 9.99 -14.32
N PHE A 132 16.40 8.98 -14.45
CA PHE A 132 16.76 7.56 -14.35
C PHE A 132 16.12 6.79 -15.51
N GLU A 133 16.95 6.31 -16.41
CA GLU A 133 16.52 5.51 -17.56
C GLU A 133 16.40 4.04 -17.15
N ALA A 134 15.17 3.64 -16.84
CA ALA A 134 14.86 2.29 -16.36
C ALA A 134 15.03 1.19 -17.42
N GLU A 135 15.08 1.53 -18.72
CA GLU A 135 15.18 0.56 -19.82
C GLU A 135 16.38 -0.38 -19.64
N HIS A 136 17.52 0.15 -19.20
CA HIS A 136 18.73 -0.63 -18.98
C HIS A 136 18.72 -1.46 -17.68
N PHE A 137 17.76 -1.18 -16.79
CA PHE A 137 17.62 -1.84 -15.48
C PHE A 137 16.21 -2.40 -15.30
N GLY A 138 15.59 -2.85 -16.41
CA GLY A 138 14.22 -3.33 -16.44
C GLY A 138 13.97 -4.48 -15.46
N ASP A 139 14.93 -5.39 -15.31
CA ASP A 139 14.86 -6.49 -14.33
C ASP A 139 14.71 -5.98 -12.90
N PHE A 140 15.57 -5.03 -12.49
CA PHE A 140 15.52 -4.43 -11.15
C PHE A 140 14.19 -3.72 -10.93
N VAL A 141 13.75 -2.88 -11.88
CA VAL A 141 12.48 -2.15 -11.76
C VAL A 141 11.32 -3.13 -11.65
N TRP A 142 11.29 -4.17 -12.48
CA TRP A 142 10.25 -5.19 -12.42
C TRP A 142 10.23 -5.95 -11.09
N ARG A 143 11.34 -6.60 -10.73
CA ARG A 143 11.42 -7.48 -9.56
C ARG A 143 11.24 -6.71 -8.25
N SER A 144 11.85 -5.55 -8.14
CA SER A 144 11.81 -4.75 -6.92
C SER A 144 10.50 -3.96 -6.79
N MET A 145 9.90 -3.50 -7.88
CA MET A 145 8.75 -2.59 -7.80
C MET A 145 7.42 -3.20 -8.23
N PHE A 146 7.34 -4.14 -9.17
CA PHE A 146 6.06 -4.49 -9.81
C PHE A 146 5.65 -5.97 -9.76
N ALA A 147 6.63 -6.90 -9.73
CA ALA A 147 6.41 -8.33 -9.90
C ALA A 147 5.49 -8.99 -8.86
N LYS A 148 5.31 -8.34 -7.70
CA LYS A 148 4.43 -8.84 -6.64
C LYS A 148 2.94 -8.72 -6.93
N THR A 149 2.56 -7.81 -7.82
CA THR A 149 1.16 -7.43 -8.05
C THR A 149 0.77 -7.55 -9.51
N LEU A 150 1.70 -7.32 -10.44
CA LEU A 150 1.39 -7.33 -11.88
C LEU A 150 1.75 -8.67 -12.52
N PRO A 151 0.99 -9.13 -13.54
CA PRO A 151 1.38 -10.30 -14.33
C PRO A 151 2.60 -9.99 -15.20
N SER A 152 3.43 -10.99 -15.50
CA SER A 152 4.65 -10.83 -16.29
C SER A 152 4.43 -10.19 -17.67
N SER A 153 3.23 -10.34 -18.25
CA SER A 153 2.80 -9.66 -19.48
C SER A 153 2.84 -8.13 -19.42
N ASP A 154 2.86 -7.55 -18.21
CA ASP A 154 2.92 -6.10 -17.99
C ASP A 154 4.35 -5.59 -17.83
N PHE A 155 5.38 -6.43 -17.95
CA PHE A 155 6.79 -6.06 -17.81
C PHE A 155 7.15 -4.81 -18.61
N SER A 156 6.93 -4.84 -19.93
CA SER A 156 7.28 -3.73 -20.82
C SER A 156 6.45 -2.46 -20.54
N LYS A 157 5.21 -2.63 -20.05
CA LYS A 157 4.29 -1.52 -19.73
C LYS A 157 4.75 -0.72 -18.52
N VAL A 158 5.59 -1.27 -17.66
CA VAL A 158 6.09 -0.56 -16.47
C VAL A 158 7.59 -0.24 -16.53
N THR A 159 8.39 -1.04 -17.24
CA THR A 159 9.85 -0.83 -17.34
C THR A 159 10.24 0.20 -18.39
N ARG A 160 9.46 0.36 -19.48
CA ARG A 160 9.66 1.43 -20.48
C ARG A 160 9.17 2.82 -19.99
N GLY A 161 9.05 3.00 -18.68
CA GLY A 161 8.62 4.26 -18.09
C GLY A 161 9.81 5.19 -17.90
N SER A 162 9.60 6.51 -18.00
CA SER A 162 10.61 7.47 -17.55
C SER A 162 10.51 7.64 -16.04
N PHE A 163 11.65 7.64 -15.35
CA PHE A 163 11.70 7.85 -13.91
C PHE A 163 12.53 9.08 -13.58
N LYS A 164 12.08 9.83 -12.57
CA LYS A 164 12.83 10.90 -11.93
C LYS A 164 13.28 10.44 -10.56
N VAL A 165 14.40 10.96 -10.08
CA VAL A 165 14.93 10.70 -8.73
C VAL A 165 14.93 12.00 -7.95
N CYS A 166 14.27 11.98 -6.78
CA CYS A 166 14.46 12.98 -5.74
C CYS A 166 15.47 12.45 -4.73
N THR A 167 16.63 13.12 -4.62
CA THR A 167 17.68 12.69 -3.69
C THR A 167 17.30 12.96 -2.24
N THR A 168 16.47 13.96 -1.99
CA THR A 168 16.06 14.34 -0.63
C THR A 168 15.02 13.37 -0.12
N SER A 169 15.27 12.77 1.04
CA SER A 169 14.32 11.85 1.67
C SER A 169 13.03 12.57 2.08
N TRP A 170 11.93 11.83 2.10
CA TRP A 170 10.63 12.34 2.53
C TRP A 170 10.68 12.83 3.99
N ARG A 171 11.35 12.09 4.87
CA ARG A 171 11.53 12.45 6.28
C ARG A 171 12.33 13.74 6.46
N THR A 172 13.39 13.95 5.69
CA THR A 172 14.17 15.20 5.73
C THR A 172 13.30 16.40 5.32
N MET A 173 12.44 16.25 4.30
CA MET A 173 11.49 17.31 3.92
C MET A 173 10.51 17.64 5.06
N HIS A 174 9.98 16.61 5.72
CA HIS A 174 9.10 16.79 6.88
C HIS A 174 9.76 17.47 8.05
N LYS A 175 10.96 17.02 8.43
CA LYS A 175 11.73 17.63 9.51
C LYS A 175 12.00 19.10 9.22
N ALA A 176 12.48 19.43 8.02
CA ALA A 176 12.71 20.83 7.62
C ALA A 176 11.42 21.66 7.69
N GLY A 177 10.30 21.12 7.17
CA GLY A 177 9.00 21.79 7.21
C GLY A 177 8.49 22.04 8.62
N ILE A 178 8.54 21.04 9.50
CA ILE A 178 8.09 21.17 10.89
C ILE A 178 9.03 22.08 11.70
N SER A 179 10.34 21.94 11.53
CA SER A 179 11.32 22.79 12.23
C SER A 179 11.19 24.27 11.86
N SER A 180 10.62 24.60 10.71
CA SER A 180 10.33 26.00 10.35
C SER A 180 9.27 26.66 11.25
N LEU A 181 8.50 25.89 12.03
CA LEU A 181 7.54 26.43 13.00
C LEU A 181 8.22 27.25 14.10
N ASN A 182 9.51 27.02 14.36
CA ASN A 182 10.29 27.84 15.28
C ASN A 182 10.56 29.26 14.74
N LEU A 183 10.36 29.47 13.44
CA LEU A 183 10.68 30.71 12.72
C LEU A 183 9.46 31.29 11.98
N SER A 184 8.35 30.57 11.94
CA SER A 184 7.16 30.91 11.17
C SER A 184 5.91 30.36 11.86
N PRO A 185 4.77 31.05 11.84
CA PRO A 185 3.53 30.53 12.42
C PRO A 185 2.96 29.31 11.68
N ARG A 186 3.58 28.87 10.57
CA ARG A 186 3.16 27.72 9.76
C ARG A 186 4.36 26.93 9.27
N ALA A 187 4.13 25.65 8.98
CA ALA A 187 5.14 24.80 8.38
C ALA A 187 5.43 25.25 6.94
N VAL A 188 6.68 25.60 6.65
CA VAL A 188 7.17 26.00 5.34
C VAL A 188 7.93 24.84 4.72
N TYR A 189 7.30 24.17 3.76
CA TYR A 189 7.89 23.04 3.04
C TYR A 189 8.75 23.47 1.84
N PRO A 190 9.79 22.69 1.49
CA PRO A 190 10.66 22.95 0.34
C PRO A 190 9.88 22.92 -0.98
N LYS A 191 10.47 23.53 -2.03
CA LYS A 191 9.87 23.53 -3.37
C LYS A 191 10.52 22.47 -4.26
N LEU A 192 9.73 21.54 -4.80
CA LEU A 192 10.13 20.54 -5.78
C LEU A 192 10.09 21.10 -7.21
N ASP A 193 11.15 20.86 -7.98
CA ASP A 193 11.20 21.26 -9.39
C ASP A 193 10.45 20.26 -10.28
N THR A 194 9.16 20.53 -10.48
CA THR A 194 8.27 19.77 -11.35
C THR A 194 8.08 20.45 -12.71
N THR A 195 9.04 21.27 -13.15
CA THR A 195 8.98 21.93 -14.46
C THR A 195 8.78 20.88 -15.57
N GLY A 196 7.79 21.11 -16.43
CA GLY A 196 7.43 20.18 -17.50
C GLY A 196 6.47 19.05 -17.08
N VAL A 197 6.01 19.03 -15.82
CA VAL A 197 4.97 18.13 -15.32
C VAL A 197 3.66 18.89 -15.20
N ASP A 198 2.59 18.31 -15.71
CA ASP A 198 1.26 18.88 -15.68
C ASP A 198 0.55 18.61 -14.35
N ILE A 199 0.61 17.35 -13.90
CA ILE A 199 -0.02 16.86 -12.67
C ILE A 199 0.98 15.99 -11.90
N PHE A 200 1.14 16.28 -10.61
CA PHE A 200 1.89 15.46 -9.67
C PHE A 200 0.91 14.71 -8.76
N ILE A 201 0.97 13.38 -8.75
CA ILE A 201 0.18 12.53 -7.88
C ILE A 201 1.06 12.07 -6.73
N ALA A 202 0.73 12.51 -5.51
CA ALA A 202 1.36 12.06 -4.28
C ALA A 202 0.57 10.90 -3.68
N GLN A 203 1.25 9.94 -3.03
CA GLN A 203 0.59 8.80 -2.39
C GLN A 203 0.17 9.06 -0.94
N THR A 204 0.65 10.14 -0.34
CA THR A 204 0.26 10.63 0.98
C THR A 204 0.33 12.15 0.96
N PRO A 205 -0.19 12.89 1.96
CA PRO A 205 0.10 14.32 2.09
C PRO A 205 1.60 14.59 1.90
N TYR A 206 1.92 15.42 0.91
CA TYR A 206 3.29 15.53 0.38
C TYR A 206 4.01 16.75 0.96
N PRO A 207 5.22 16.58 1.54
CA PRO A 207 5.96 17.63 2.23
C PRO A 207 6.74 18.53 1.27
N ALA A 208 6.14 18.97 0.17
CA ALA A 208 6.75 19.94 -0.74
C ALA A 208 5.71 20.80 -1.46
N ARG A 209 6.13 22.00 -1.84
CA ARG A 209 5.45 22.83 -2.85
C ARG A 209 5.90 22.43 -4.24
N LEU A 210 5.02 22.56 -5.23
CA LEU A 210 5.36 22.26 -6.62
C LEU A 210 5.74 23.52 -7.39
N THR A 211 6.29 23.33 -8.59
CA THR A 211 6.54 24.43 -9.51
C THR A 211 5.22 25.03 -10.01
N LYS A 212 5.19 26.34 -10.26
CA LYS A 212 3.99 27.02 -10.80
C LYS A 212 3.64 26.37 -12.14
N GLY A 213 2.37 26.01 -12.32
CA GLY A 213 1.89 25.29 -13.51
C GLY A 213 1.77 23.77 -13.33
N THR A 214 2.22 23.20 -12.20
CA THR A 214 1.94 21.80 -11.85
C THR A 214 0.84 21.73 -10.79
N SER A 215 -0.22 20.98 -11.06
CA SER A 215 -1.28 20.70 -10.09
C SER A 215 -0.93 19.49 -9.22
N MET A 216 -1.25 19.52 -7.93
CA MET A 216 -1.09 18.37 -7.02
C MET A 216 -2.40 17.61 -6.89
N VAL A 217 -2.33 16.29 -7.01
CA VAL A 217 -3.38 15.35 -6.60
C VAL A 217 -2.80 14.49 -5.47
N VAL A 218 -3.40 14.53 -4.29
CA VAL A 218 -3.04 13.65 -3.17
C VAL A 218 -3.96 12.44 -3.19
N ARG A 219 -3.40 11.26 -3.35
CA ARG A 219 -4.09 10.01 -3.02
C ARG A 219 -4.22 9.93 -1.50
N TYR A 220 -5.44 10.10 -0.99
CA TYR A 220 -5.67 10.13 0.45
C TYR A 220 -6.18 8.77 0.91
N HIS A 221 -5.38 8.10 1.74
CA HIS A 221 -5.60 6.71 2.16
C HIS A 221 -6.43 6.61 3.43
N ASP A 222 -6.15 7.44 4.43
CA ASP A 222 -6.86 7.45 5.70
C ASP A 222 -6.49 8.70 6.50
N ALA A 223 -7.29 9.01 7.51
CA ALA A 223 -6.98 10.00 8.53
C ALA A 223 -6.63 9.36 9.88
N ILE A 224 -6.15 8.10 9.88
CA ILE A 224 -5.77 7.37 11.11
C ILE A 224 -4.78 8.17 11.95
N PRO A 225 -3.74 8.84 11.39
CA PRO A 225 -2.82 9.63 12.20
C PRO A 225 -3.48 10.76 13.00
N ILE A 226 -4.69 11.19 12.63
CA ILE A 226 -5.44 12.26 13.29
C ILE A 226 -6.52 11.71 14.22
N PHE A 227 -7.35 10.76 13.76
CA PHE A 227 -8.48 10.26 14.54
C PHE A 227 -8.11 9.09 15.47
N MET A 228 -7.04 8.35 15.16
CA MET A 228 -6.58 7.22 15.97
C MET A 228 -5.05 7.25 16.17
N PRO A 229 -4.48 8.34 16.70
CA PRO A 229 -3.03 8.50 16.83
C PRO A 229 -2.38 7.51 17.82
N HIS A 230 -3.18 6.78 18.61
CA HIS A 230 -2.68 5.71 19.47
C HIS A 230 -2.42 4.40 18.72
N LEU A 231 -2.90 4.27 17.47
CA LEU A 231 -2.76 3.10 16.59
C LEU A 231 -1.73 3.28 15.47
N ILE A 232 -0.79 4.21 15.62
CA ILE A 232 0.29 4.45 14.67
C ILE A 232 1.66 4.37 15.37
N PRO A 233 2.74 4.03 14.64
CA PRO A 233 4.11 4.17 15.15
C PRO A 233 4.50 5.65 15.25
N ASP A 234 5.52 5.96 16.07
CA ASP A 234 6.08 7.31 16.23
C ASP A 234 5.00 8.40 16.40
N LYS A 235 4.01 8.14 17.29
CA LYS A 235 2.73 8.85 17.42
C LYS A 235 2.81 10.36 17.19
N ALA A 236 3.69 11.06 17.92
CA ALA A 236 3.84 12.51 17.80
C ALA A 236 4.38 12.95 16.43
N LEU A 237 5.40 12.27 15.90
CA LEU A 237 5.99 12.62 14.60
C LEU A 237 5.05 12.28 13.44
N HIS A 238 4.45 11.09 13.46
CA HIS A 238 3.55 10.66 12.38
C HIS A 238 2.29 11.54 12.33
N GLN A 239 1.70 11.86 13.49
CA GLN A 239 0.58 12.81 13.55
C GLN A 239 0.99 14.20 13.05
N ALA A 240 2.11 14.76 13.51
CA ALA A 240 2.54 16.10 13.13
C ALA A 240 2.88 16.20 11.64
N THR A 241 3.60 15.20 11.11
CA THR A 241 3.94 15.14 9.68
C THR A 241 2.71 15.08 8.81
N HIS A 242 1.75 14.20 9.13
CA HIS A 242 0.48 14.09 8.41
C HIS A 242 -0.29 15.41 8.45
N MET A 243 -0.49 15.98 9.65
CA MET A 243 -1.31 17.18 9.85
C MET A 243 -0.74 18.41 9.12
N HIS A 244 0.56 18.66 9.24
CA HIS A 244 1.17 19.84 8.63
C HIS A 244 1.25 19.73 7.11
N ALA A 245 1.60 18.57 6.54
CA ALA A 245 1.60 18.42 5.09
C ALA A 245 0.18 18.48 4.53
N LEU A 246 -0.80 17.86 5.20
CA LEU A 246 -2.20 17.90 4.78
C LEU A 246 -2.74 19.35 4.80
N THR A 247 -2.51 20.09 5.89
CA THR A 247 -2.87 21.52 6.00
C THR A 247 -2.33 22.30 4.81
N GLU A 248 -1.03 22.13 4.52
CA GLU A 248 -0.37 22.88 3.48
C GLU A 248 -0.84 22.44 2.08
N ASN A 249 -1.09 21.16 1.84
CA ASN A 249 -1.64 20.67 0.58
C ASN A 249 -3.05 21.22 0.32
N VAL A 250 -3.94 21.21 1.31
CA VAL A 250 -5.28 21.83 1.22
C VAL A 250 -5.14 23.32 0.92
N ARG A 251 -4.29 24.04 1.66
CA ARG A 251 -4.04 25.47 1.47
C ARG A 251 -3.50 25.81 0.07
N ALA A 252 -2.71 24.93 -0.54
CA ALA A 252 -2.23 25.09 -1.91
C ALA A 252 -3.25 24.69 -2.99
N GLY A 253 -4.46 24.28 -2.60
CA GLY A 253 -5.50 23.85 -3.52
C GLY A 253 -5.20 22.49 -4.16
N ALA A 254 -4.56 21.57 -3.44
CA ALA A 254 -4.43 20.20 -3.94
C ALA A 254 -5.82 19.57 -4.17
N TYR A 255 -5.90 18.69 -5.16
CA TYR A 255 -7.02 17.76 -5.31
C TYR A 255 -6.78 16.55 -4.44
N PHE A 256 -7.84 15.92 -3.97
CA PHE A 256 -7.78 14.72 -3.15
C PHE A 256 -8.53 13.59 -3.84
N ALA A 257 -7.83 12.50 -4.15
CA ALA A 257 -8.41 11.25 -4.59
C ALA A 257 -8.47 10.32 -3.37
N CYS A 258 -9.60 10.34 -2.66
CA CYS A 258 -9.84 9.53 -1.46
C CYS A 258 -10.11 8.07 -1.86
N VAL A 259 -9.54 7.11 -1.11
CA VAL A 259 -9.67 5.66 -1.40
C VAL A 259 -11.06 5.09 -1.12
N SER A 260 -11.87 5.81 -0.36
CA SER A 260 -13.26 5.49 0.00
C SER A 260 -14.00 6.78 0.37
N GLU A 261 -15.33 6.71 0.37
CA GLU A 261 -16.17 7.79 0.87
C GLU A 261 -15.97 7.99 2.37
N ALA A 262 -15.78 6.91 3.14
CA ALA A 262 -15.38 7.00 4.54
C ALA A 262 -14.14 7.90 4.74
N THR A 263 -13.07 7.64 3.97
CA THR A 263 -11.85 8.47 3.98
C THR A 263 -12.10 9.91 3.49
N ARG A 264 -12.99 10.10 2.50
CA ARG A 264 -13.38 11.44 2.05
C ARG A 264 -14.08 12.21 3.16
N GLN A 265 -15.03 11.59 3.86
CA GLN A 265 -15.74 12.21 4.97
C GLN A 265 -14.80 12.55 6.13
N GLU A 266 -13.82 11.69 6.42
CA GLU A 266 -12.75 12.02 7.39
C GLU A 266 -11.94 13.25 6.98
N LEU A 267 -11.55 13.36 5.70
CA LEU A 267 -10.87 14.55 5.18
C LEU A 267 -11.73 15.81 5.37
N LEU A 268 -13.03 15.73 5.03
CA LEU A 268 -13.94 16.86 5.10
C LEU A 268 -14.29 17.27 6.53
N LYS A 269 -14.25 16.35 7.50
CA LYS A 269 -14.33 16.70 8.93
C LYS A 269 -13.17 17.59 9.38
N ILE A 270 -11.97 17.36 8.85
CA ILE A 270 -10.77 18.15 9.20
C ILE A 270 -10.73 19.44 8.37
N TYR A 271 -11.05 19.35 7.06
CA TYR A 271 -10.99 20.47 6.12
C TYR A 271 -12.22 20.49 5.21
N PRO A 272 -13.36 21.06 5.67
CA PRO A 272 -14.57 21.17 4.86
C PRO A 272 -14.33 21.86 3.52
N GLN A 273 -13.43 22.85 3.47
CA GLN A 273 -13.07 23.59 2.26
C GLN A 273 -12.42 22.73 1.16
N ALA A 274 -11.99 21.50 1.46
CA ALA A 274 -11.45 20.59 0.47
C ALA A 274 -12.55 19.96 -0.42
N GLU A 275 -13.83 20.07 -0.02
CA GLU A 275 -14.97 19.42 -0.70
C GLU A 275 -14.99 19.59 -2.22
N PRO A 276 -14.81 20.80 -2.80
CA PRO A 276 -14.88 20.97 -4.24
C PRO A 276 -13.79 20.19 -4.99
N ARG A 277 -12.68 19.86 -4.32
CA ARG A 277 -11.50 19.21 -4.89
C ARG A 277 -11.27 17.80 -4.35
N ALA A 278 -12.17 17.28 -3.52
CA ALA A 278 -12.10 15.93 -2.96
C ALA A 278 -13.09 15.00 -3.68
N VAL A 279 -12.56 13.93 -4.29
CA VAL A 279 -13.33 12.90 -4.99
C VAL A 279 -13.02 11.53 -4.44
N THR A 280 -14.01 10.64 -4.46
CA THR A 280 -13.84 9.24 -4.08
C THR A 280 -13.49 8.41 -5.31
N ILE A 281 -12.28 7.84 -5.31
CA ILE A 281 -11.81 6.89 -6.32
C ILE A 281 -11.25 5.70 -5.58
N HIS A 282 -11.91 4.55 -5.65
CA HIS A 282 -11.47 3.35 -4.94
C HIS A 282 -10.13 2.80 -5.45
N ASN A 283 -9.46 1.97 -4.65
CA ASN A 283 -8.29 1.24 -5.12
C ASN A 283 -8.68 0.17 -6.15
N MET A 284 -7.74 -0.16 -7.03
CA MET A 284 -7.87 -1.31 -7.93
C MET A 284 -7.42 -2.58 -7.24
N VAL A 285 -8.00 -3.72 -7.60
CA VAL A 285 -7.55 -5.04 -7.17
C VAL A 285 -6.65 -5.68 -8.21
N SER A 286 -5.68 -6.47 -7.73
CA SER A 286 -4.75 -7.22 -8.59
C SER A 286 -5.48 -8.27 -9.44
N PRO A 287 -5.15 -8.40 -10.74
CA PRO A 287 -5.77 -9.40 -11.62
C PRO A 287 -5.35 -10.84 -11.27
N HIS A 288 -4.42 -11.04 -10.34
CA HIS A 288 -4.03 -12.38 -9.87
C HIS A 288 -5.12 -13.06 -9.03
N TYR A 289 -6.03 -12.28 -8.43
CA TYR A 289 -7.12 -12.80 -7.62
C TYR A 289 -8.34 -13.02 -8.49
N VAL A 290 -8.59 -14.28 -8.78
CA VAL A 290 -9.67 -14.76 -9.63
C VAL A 290 -10.21 -16.05 -9.05
N ASN A 291 -11.49 -16.30 -9.25
CA ASN A 291 -12.18 -17.50 -8.80
C ASN A 291 -11.86 -18.67 -9.75
N GLU A 292 -10.63 -19.19 -9.63
CA GLU A 292 -10.17 -20.36 -10.38
C GLU A 292 -10.24 -21.64 -9.52
N PRO A 293 -10.56 -22.80 -10.12
CA PRO A 293 -10.45 -24.08 -9.42
C PRO A 293 -9.03 -24.30 -8.89
N ALA A 294 -8.92 -24.53 -7.59
CA ALA A 294 -7.71 -24.98 -6.94
C ALA A 294 -8.03 -26.19 -6.05
N SER A 295 -7.07 -27.11 -5.95
CA SER A 295 -7.20 -28.28 -5.10
C SER A 295 -6.99 -27.89 -3.63
N PRO A 296 -7.90 -28.28 -2.70
CA PRO A 296 -7.75 -28.01 -1.27
C PRO A 296 -6.46 -28.58 -0.67
N GLU A 297 -5.91 -29.66 -1.26
CA GLU A 297 -4.66 -30.30 -0.82
C GLU A 297 -3.46 -29.35 -0.88
N ARG A 298 -3.50 -28.34 -1.77
CA ARG A 298 -2.42 -27.34 -1.86
C ARG A 298 -2.30 -26.49 -0.60
N VAL A 299 -3.36 -26.34 0.19
CA VAL A 299 -3.35 -25.50 1.40
C VAL A 299 -2.27 -25.97 2.38
N ALA A 300 -2.22 -27.26 2.69
CA ALA A 300 -1.23 -27.80 3.63
C ALA A 300 0.22 -27.57 3.15
N GLN A 301 0.46 -27.71 1.84
CA GLN A 301 1.77 -27.44 1.24
C GLN A 301 2.13 -25.94 1.31
N ILE A 302 1.18 -25.06 1.04
CA ILE A 302 1.38 -23.60 1.15
C ILE A 302 1.69 -23.23 2.58
N VAL A 303 0.90 -23.69 3.55
CA VAL A 303 1.14 -23.44 4.98
C VAL A 303 2.55 -23.88 5.34
N ARG A 304 2.93 -25.14 5.05
CA ARG A 304 4.26 -25.67 5.40
C ARG A 304 5.43 -24.90 4.78
N THR A 305 5.29 -24.42 3.54
CA THR A 305 6.38 -23.75 2.80
C THR A 305 6.48 -22.24 3.08
N ARG A 306 5.44 -21.64 3.66
CA ARG A 306 5.37 -20.18 3.89
C ARG A 306 5.38 -19.79 5.37
N LEU A 307 5.63 -20.72 6.28
CA LEU A 307 5.78 -20.43 7.70
C LEU A 307 6.83 -19.35 7.93
N TYR A 308 6.61 -18.56 8.98
CA TYR A 308 7.61 -17.63 9.47
C TYR A 308 8.95 -18.32 9.77
N GLN A 309 10.04 -17.54 9.75
CA GLN A 309 11.36 -17.99 10.22
C GLN A 309 11.78 -17.25 11.50
N HIS A 310 10.83 -16.57 12.15
CA HIS A 310 11.08 -15.75 13.33
C HIS A 310 10.76 -16.55 14.60
N PRO A 311 11.66 -16.57 15.62
CA PRO A 311 11.38 -17.21 16.91
C PRO A 311 10.05 -16.73 17.52
N GLY A 312 9.25 -17.64 18.08
CA GLY A 312 7.94 -17.32 18.66
C GLY A 312 6.78 -17.20 17.66
N LEU A 313 7.06 -17.22 16.35
CA LEU A 313 6.03 -17.36 15.30
C LEU A 313 6.08 -18.69 14.56
N VAL A 314 6.96 -19.59 15.01
CA VAL A 314 7.02 -20.99 14.63
C VAL A 314 7.38 -21.83 15.86
N PRO A 315 6.92 -23.09 15.93
CA PRO A 315 7.38 -23.99 16.98
C PRO A 315 8.87 -24.26 16.84
N GLU A 316 9.54 -24.45 17.97
CA GLU A 316 10.92 -24.92 18.02
C GLU A 316 10.94 -26.45 18.05
N PHE A 317 11.83 -27.04 17.24
CA PHE A 317 11.97 -28.49 17.13
C PHE A 317 13.42 -28.88 17.36
N VAL A 318 13.64 -29.99 18.05
CA VAL A 318 14.98 -30.54 18.33
C VAL A 318 15.52 -31.28 17.11
N SER A 319 14.64 -31.81 16.24
CA SER A 319 15.05 -32.53 15.03
C SER A 319 14.10 -32.30 13.84
N LEU A 320 14.62 -32.51 12.62
CA LEU A 320 13.79 -32.49 11.40
C LEU A 320 12.67 -33.55 11.45
N ARG A 321 12.93 -34.71 12.05
CA ARG A 321 11.91 -35.78 12.19
C ARG A 321 10.75 -35.33 13.09
N GLU A 322 11.05 -34.63 14.17
CA GLU A 322 10.04 -34.07 15.07
C GLU A 322 9.19 -33.03 14.33
N GLN A 323 9.85 -32.12 13.59
CA GLN A 323 9.19 -31.13 12.75
C GLN A 323 8.27 -31.79 11.71
N GLU A 324 8.74 -32.82 11.02
CA GLU A 324 7.96 -33.57 10.02
C GLU A 324 6.76 -34.27 10.64
N ASN A 325 6.94 -34.93 11.79
CA ASN A 325 5.85 -35.57 12.51
C ASN A 325 4.81 -34.55 12.98
N PHE A 326 5.25 -33.39 13.49
CA PHE A 326 4.37 -32.32 13.93
C PHE A 326 3.50 -31.82 12.77
N TYR A 327 4.11 -31.37 11.67
CA TYR A 327 3.33 -30.87 10.53
C TYR A 327 2.54 -31.97 9.84
N GLY A 328 3.08 -33.20 9.78
CA GLY A 328 2.35 -34.37 9.29
C GLY A 328 1.09 -34.63 10.09
N LYS A 329 1.12 -34.49 11.42
CA LYS A 329 -0.07 -34.63 12.28
C LYS A 329 -1.03 -33.45 12.15
N HIS A 330 -0.53 -32.22 12.22
CA HIS A 330 -1.35 -31.02 12.35
C HIS A 330 -1.88 -30.46 11.03
N LEU A 331 -1.28 -30.81 9.89
CA LEU A 331 -1.72 -30.39 8.55
C LEU A 331 -2.35 -31.52 7.71
N ALA A 332 -2.34 -32.78 8.16
CA ALA A 332 -2.92 -33.90 7.41
C ALA A 332 -4.46 -34.01 7.53
N ALA A 333 -5.10 -33.24 8.41
CA ALA A 333 -6.56 -33.25 8.55
C ALA A 333 -7.23 -32.92 7.22
N ARG A 334 -8.20 -33.75 6.80
CA ARG A 334 -9.00 -33.53 5.59
C ARG A 334 -10.49 -33.50 5.96
N PRO A 335 -11.21 -32.39 5.74
CA PRO A 335 -10.71 -31.10 5.24
C PRO A 335 -9.88 -30.34 6.29
N PHE A 336 -8.83 -29.64 5.85
CA PHE A 336 -8.09 -28.70 6.70
C PHE A 336 -8.92 -27.43 6.86
N ARG A 337 -9.68 -27.31 7.96
CA ARG A 337 -10.57 -26.18 8.23
C ARG A 337 -9.83 -25.07 8.96
N TYR A 338 -9.87 -23.86 8.43
CA TYR A 338 -9.21 -22.71 9.03
C TYR A 338 -9.95 -21.40 8.80
N LEU A 339 -9.82 -20.48 9.76
CA LEU A 339 -10.03 -19.06 9.54
C LEU A 339 -8.74 -18.44 8.99
N LEU A 340 -8.88 -17.48 8.08
CA LEU A 340 -7.75 -16.77 7.48
C LEU A 340 -7.77 -15.29 7.88
N ALA A 341 -6.64 -14.74 8.30
CA ALA A 341 -6.47 -13.29 8.43
C ALA A 341 -5.26 -12.85 7.62
N VAL A 342 -5.42 -11.82 6.79
CA VAL A 342 -4.36 -11.33 5.90
C VAL A 342 -4.10 -9.86 6.15
N SER A 343 -3.10 -9.55 6.97
CA SER A 343 -2.73 -8.17 7.28
C SER A 343 -1.37 -8.08 7.98
N THR A 344 -0.74 -6.90 7.96
CA THR A 344 0.40 -6.61 8.83
C THR A 344 0.03 -6.85 10.29
N ILE A 345 0.88 -7.53 11.05
CA ILE A 345 0.65 -7.78 12.48
C ILE A 345 1.00 -6.50 13.26
N GLU A 346 0.00 -5.66 13.48
CA GLU A 346 0.09 -4.39 14.21
C GLU A 346 -1.22 -4.12 15.00
N PRO A 347 -1.21 -3.24 16.02
CA PRO A 347 -2.37 -2.99 16.90
C PRO A 347 -3.67 -2.65 16.16
N ARG A 348 -3.59 -1.83 15.11
CA ARG A 348 -4.75 -1.40 14.32
C ARG A 348 -5.52 -2.56 13.70
N LYS A 349 -4.84 -3.64 13.36
CA LYS A 349 -5.41 -4.83 12.74
C LYS A 349 -6.05 -5.79 13.76
N ASN A 350 -6.08 -5.46 15.05
CA ASN A 350 -6.92 -6.09 16.07
C ASN A 350 -6.78 -7.63 16.20
N HIS A 351 -5.58 -8.16 15.98
CA HIS A 351 -5.33 -9.60 15.98
C HIS A 351 -5.70 -10.30 17.30
N LEU A 352 -5.63 -9.59 18.43
CA LEU A 352 -6.05 -10.13 19.73
C LEU A 352 -7.57 -10.40 19.78
N ARG A 353 -8.39 -9.54 19.16
CA ARG A 353 -9.84 -9.78 19.06
C ARG A 353 -10.14 -11.02 18.24
N LEU A 354 -9.45 -11.17 17.11
CA LEU A 354 -9.53 -12.36 16.26
C LEU A 354 -9.14 -13.61 17.05
N LEU A 355 -8.05 -13.56 17.81
CA LEU A 355 -7.62 -14.68 18.65
C LEU A 355 -8.72 -15.09 19.63
N SER A 356 -9.24 -14.14 20.42
CA SER A 356 -10.30 -14.44 21.40
C SER A 356 -11.59 -14.95 20.76
N GLY A 357 -11.98 -14.43 19.60
CA GLY A 357 -13.15 -14.91 18.86
C GLY A 357 -12.95 -16.33 18.31
N TRP A 358 -11.77 -16.62 17.77
CA TRP A 358 -11.40 -17.96 17.30
C TRP A 358 -11.33 -18.97 18.46
N GLU A 359 -10.74 -18.61 19.60
CA GLU A 359 -10.69 -19.45 20.80
C GLU A 359 -12.10 -19.84 21.27
N ALA A 360 -13.00 -18.85 21.34
CA ALA A 360 -14.39 -19.07 21.75
C ALA A 360 -15.19 -19.92 20.75
N LEU A 361 -15.03 -19.67 19.44
CA LEU A 361 -15.64 -20.48 18.39
C LEU A 361 -15.15 -21.93 18.46
N LYS A 362 -13.83 -22.12 18.58
CA LYS A 362 -13.19 -23.44 18.64
C LYS A 362 -13.68 -24.23 19.85
N ALA A 363 -13.72 -23.60 21.02
CA ALA A 363 -14.12 -24.27 22.26
C ALA A 363 -15.59 -24.71 22.26
N LYS A 364 -16.48 -23.95 21.60
CA LYS A 364 -17.93 -24.17 21.67
C LYS A 364 -18.51 -24.94 20.48
N LEU A 365 -18.03 -24.66 19.28
CA LEU A 365 -18.73 -25.02 18.03
C LEU A 365 -17.85 -25.75 17.02
N MET A 366 -16.56 -25.42 16.93
CA MET A 366 -15.67 -25.95 15.88
C MET A 366 -14.29 -26.37 16.44
N PRO A 367 -14.18 -27.47 17.21
CA PRO A 367 -12.93 -27.87 17.87
C PRO A 367 -11.77 -28.16 16.91
N ASP A 368 -12.04 -28.43 15.63
CA ASP A 368 -11.06 -28.71 14.58
C ASP A 368 -10.64 -27.47 13.77
N VAL A 369 -11.25 -26.29 13.98
CA VAL A 369 -10.90 -25.09 13.21
C VAL A 369 -9.53 -24.52 13.63
N ARG A 370 -8.66 -24.33 12.65
CA ARG A 370 -7.34 -23.70 12.79
C ARG A 370 -7.39 -22.19 12.51
N LEU A 371 -6.33 -21.47 12.85
CA LEU A 371 -6.16 -20.08 12.46
C LEU A 371 -4.90 -19.90 11.63
N VAL A 372 -5.03 -19.36 10.41
CA VAL A 372 -3.91 -19.02 9.54
C VAL A 372 -3.80 -17.51 9.44
N VAL A 373 -2.65 -16.96 9.79
CA VAL A 373 -2.38 -15.51 9.74
C VAL A 373 -1.28 -15.25 8.71
N VAL A 374 -1.60 -14.47 7.68
CA VAL A 374 -0.66 -14.09 6.62
C VAL A 374 -0.33 -12.62 6.73
N GLY A 375 0.95 -12.29 6.86
CA GLY A 375 1.38 -10.89 6.88
C GLY A 375 2.79 -10.73 7.40
N THR A 376 3.29 -9.49 7.45
CA THR A 376 4.59 -9.14 8.05
C THR A 376 4.41 -8.63 9.48
N LEU A 377 5.41 -8.80 10.34
CA LEU A 377 5.45 -8.16 11.65
C LEU A 377 5.52 -6.64 11.48
N GLY A 378 4.55 -5.95 12.10
CA GLY A 378 4.50 -4.48 12.17
C GLY A 378 5.04 -3.96 13.50
N TRP A 379 4.76 -2.69 13.79
CA TRP A 379 5.11 -2.08 15.06
C TRP A 379 4.23 -2.61 16.21
N ASP A 380 4.73 -2.57 17.45
CA ASP A 380 4.00 -2.92 18.69
C ASP A 380 3.23 -4.25 18.59
N ASN A 381 3.91 -5.28 18.08
CA ASN A 381 3.33 -6.60 17.82
C ASN A 381 3.48 -7.59 18.99
N ASP A 382 4.24 -7.24 20.03
CA ASP A 382 4.65 -8.16 21.10
C ASP A 382 3.48 -8.83 21.82
N ALA A 383 2.40 -8.08 22.07
CA ALA A 383 1.21 -8.64 22.70
C ALA A 383 0.55 -9.70 21.81
N VAL A 384 0.52 -9.46 20.50
CA VAL A 384 -0.05 -10.39 19.51
C VAL A 384 0.81 -11.64 19.38
N THR A 385 2.12 -11.50 19.23
CA THR A 385 3.03 -12.63 19.09
C THR A 385 3.03 -13.52 20.34
N LYS A 386 3.03 -12.92 21.54
CA LYS A 386 2.85 -13.65 22.81
C LYS A 386 1.50 -14.35 22.91
N GLY A 387 0.43 -13.72 22.42
CA GLY A 387 -0.90 -14.35 22.38
C GLY A 387 -0.94 -15.57 21.45
N PHE A 388 -0.27 -15.50 20.29
CA PHE A 388 -0.24 -16.61 19.33
C PHE A 388 0.68 -17.75 19.75
N ALA A 389 1.80 -17.48 20.44
CA ALA A 389 2.84 -18.48 20.71
C ALA A 389 2.32 -19.81 21.30
N PRO A 390 1.46 -19.84 22.34
CA PRO A 390 0.96 -21.12 22.90
C PRO A 390 0.14 -21.93 21.90
N TRP A 391 -0.55 -21.28 20.96
CA TRP A 391 -1.37 -21.93 19.95
C TRP A 391 -0.54 -22.38 18.74
N ILE A 392 0.55 -21.68 18.46
CA ILE A 392 1.55 -22.10 17.46
C ILE A 392 2.21 -23.40 17.93
N GLU A 393 2.66 -23.47 19.18
CA GLU A 393 3.24 -24.68 19.79
C GLU A 393 2.29 -25.89 19.74
N ARG A 394 0.98 -25.65 19.82
CA ARG A 394 -0.06 -26.69 19.70
C ARG A 394 -0.43 -27.06 18.27
N GLY A 395 0.15 -26.40 17.26
CA GLY A 395 -0.18 -26.62 15.85
C GLY A 395 -1.62 -26.22 15.51
N GLU A 396 -2.10 -25.17 16.17
CA GLU A 396 -3.46 -24.64 16.06
C GLU A 396 -3.51 -23.27 15.34
N VAL A 397 -2.46 -22.47 15.50
CA VAL A 397 -2.23 -21.21 14.80
C VAL A 397 -1.01 -21.35 13.88
N PHE A 398 -1.12 -20.89 12.63
CA PHE A 398 -0.03 -20.88 11.66
C PHE A 398 0.20 -19.47 11.13
N CYS A 399 1.37 -18.90 11.41
CA CYS A 399 1.76 -17.60 10.88
C CYS A 399 2.60 -17.79 9.61
N LEU A 400 2.19 -17.14 8.52
CA LEU A 400 2.83 -17.19 7.22
C LEU A 400 3.36 -15.82 6.82
N ASN A 401 4.51 -15.79 6.12
CA ASN A 401 5.07 -14.58 5.53
C ASN A 401 5.40 -14.77 4.05
N ALA A 402 5.59 -13.65 3.35
CA ALA A 402 6.02 -13.63 1.95
C ALA A 402 5.21 -14.55 1.01
N VAL A 403 3.90 -14.71 1.27
CA VAL A 403 3.00 -15.54 0.46
C VAL A 403 2.74 -14.84 -0.88
N PRO A 404 3.09 -15.44 -2.02
CA PRO A 404 2.80 -14.86 -3.34
C PRO A 404 1.30 -14.94 -3.65
N ALA A 405 0.80 -14.05 -4.51
CA ALA A 405 -0.62 -13.99 -4.89
C ALA A 405 -1.18 -15.35 -5.41
N SER A 406 -0.34 -16.13 -6.11
CA SER A 406 -0.70 -17.46 -6.61
C SER A 406 -1.01 -18.49 -5.52
N ASP A 407 -0.39 -18.35 -4.35
CA ASP A 407 -0.64 -19.20 -3.18
C ASP A 407 -1.74 -18.57 -2.32
N LEU A 408 -1.72 -17.25 -2.16
CA LEU A 408 -2.67 -16.53 -1.32
C LEU A 408 -4.11 -16.66 -1.83
N LYS A 409 -4.35 -16.67 -3.15
CA LYS A 409 -5.68 -16.93 -3.73
C LYS A 409 -6.22 -18.31 -3.37
N VAL A 410 -5.35 -19.32 -3.24
CA VAL A 410 -5.73 -20.68 -2.81
C VAL A 410 -6.10 -20.65 -1.33
N LEU A 411 -5.34 -19.93 -0.50
CA LEU A 411 -5.68 -19.75 0.91
C LEU A 411 -7.03 -19.04 1.09
N TYR A 412 -7.31 -17.99 0.33
CA TYR A 412 -8.59 -17.30 0.36
C TYR A 412 -9.75 -18.20 -0.05
N ARG A 413 -9.60 -18.94 -1.16
CA ARG A 413 -10.63 -19.82 -1.71
C ARG A 413 -11.09 -20.90 -0.71
N HIS A 414 -10.14 -21.49 0.01
CA HIS A 414 -10.39 -22.64 0.88
C HIS A 414 -10.52 -22.30 2.37
N ALA A 415 -10.37 -21.02 2.74
CA ALA A 415 -10.66 -20.59 4.09
C ALA A 415 -12.16 -20.81 4.40
N ALA A 416 -12.46 -21.26 5.61
CA ALA A 416 -13.84 -21.32 6.09
C ALA A 416 -14.45 -19.91 6.09
N ALA A 417 -13.68 -18.94 6.58
CA ALA A 417 -13.91 -17.52 6.37
C ALA A 417 -12.59 -16.75 6.47
N THR A 418 -12.47 -15.69 5.68
CA THR A 418 -11.47 -14.64 5.87
C THR A 418 -12.01 -13.64 6.88
N VAL A 419 -11.28 -13.44 7.97
CA VAL A 419 -11.64 -12.48 9.02
C VAL A 419 -10.83 -11.21 8.87
N CYS A 420 -11.53 -10.07 8.77
CA CYS A 420 -10.96 -8.72 8.66
C CYS A 420 -11.29 -7.91 9.93
N PRO A 421 -10.54 -8.07 11.03
CA PRO A 421 -10.92 -7.54 12.35
C PRO A 421 -10.47 -6.10 12.64
N SER A 422 -10.00 -5.37 11.64
CA SER A 422 -9.41 -4.03 11.79
C SER A 422 -10.28 -3.04 12.58
N LEU A 423 -9.61 -2.16 13.34
CA LEU A 423 -10.24 -1.04 14.05
C LEU A 423 -10.51 0.15 13.12
N SER A 424 -9.69 0.33 12.07
CA SER A 424 -9.85 1.38 11.08
C SER A 424 -9.10 1.03 9.79
N GLU A 425 -9.70 1.37 8.66
CA GLU A 425 -9.20 1.14 7.31
C GLU A 425 -9.64 2.26 6.37
N GLY A 426 -8.85 2.48 5.32
CA GLY A 426 -9.28 3.28 4.17
C GLY A 426 -9.96 2.46 3.07
N PHE A 427 -9.55 1.20 2.88
CA PHE A 427 -10.04 0.34 1.79
C PHE A 427 -10.12 -1.13 2.19
N ASP A 428 -9.03 -1.68 2.75
CA ASP A 428 -8.83 -3.10 3.05
C ASP A 428 -8.88 -4.05 1.83
N TYR A 429 -7.70 -4.42 1.34
CA TYR A 429 -7.58 -5.37 0.23
C TYR A 429 -8.03 -6.78 0.61
N SER A 430 -7.89 -7.18 1.88
CA SER A 430 -7.95 -8.58 2.27
C SER A 430 -9.32 -9.21 2.01
N GLY A 431 -10.40 -8.50 2.31
CA GLY A 431 -11.75 -8.97 2.03
C GLY A 431 -12.07 -8.97 0.54
N VAL A 432 -11.64 -7.94 -0.21
CA VAL A 432 -11.92 -7.89 -1.66
C VAL A 432 -11.15 -8.97 -2.42
N GLU A 433 -9.89 -9.22 -2.06
CA GLU A 433 -9.07 -10.30 -2.62
C GLU A 433 -9.65 -11.69 -2.27
N SER A 434 -10.19 -11.83 -1.05
CA SER A 434 -10.94 -13.02 -0.64
C SER A 434 -12.18 -13.24 -1.51
N MET A 435 -13.01 -12.21 -1.67
CA MET A 435 -14.21 -12.24 -2.49
C MET A 435 -13.90 -12.58 -3.96
N ALA A 436 -12.88 -11.94 -4.53
CA ALA A 436 -12.42 -12.19 -5.90
C ALA A 436 -11.94 -13.64 -6.11
N SER A 437 -11.42 -14.28 -5.05
CA SER A 437 -10.93 -15.66 -5.06
C SER A 437 -12.05 -16.70 -4.75
N GLY A 438 -13.29 -16.26 -4.52
CA GLY A 438 -14.42 -17.12 -4.15
C GLY A 438 -14.50 -17.48 -2.65
N GLY A 439 -13.78 -16.74 -1.79
CA GLY A 439 -13.82 -16.88 -0.34
C GLY A 439 -15.00 -16.15 0.32
N VAL A 440 -15.22 -16.42 1.60
CA VAL A 440 -16.24 -15.78 2.44
C VAL A 440 -15.57 -14.78 3.38
N VAL A 441 -16.23 -13.65 3.68
CA VAL A 441 -15.65 -12.57 4.49
C VAL A 441 -16.49 -12.30 5.74
N VAL A 442 -15.83 -12.24 6.89
CA VAL A 442 -16.36 -11.74 8.16
C VAL A 442 -15.51 -10.54 8.58
N ALA A 443 -16.10 -9.35 8.75
CA ALA A 443 -15.34 -8.11 8.86
C ALA A 443 -15.85 -7.21 9.99
N SER A 444 -14.98 -6.38 10.55
CA SER A 444 -15.42 -5.36 11.52
C SER A 444 -16.46 -4.44 10.91
N ASP A 445 -17.45 -4.02 11.71
CA ASP A 445 -18.45 -3.02 11.36
C ASP A 445 -17.88 -1.61 11.45
N ILE A 446 -17.01 -1.28 10.48
CA ILE A 446 -16.43 0.05 10.32
C ILE A 446 -16.89 0.66 8.98
N PRO A 447 -16.91 2.00 8.84
CA PRO A 447 -17.44 2.67 7.64
C PRO A 447 -16.80 2.17 6.34
N ALA A 448 -15.47 1.99 6.31
CA ALA A 448 -14.78 1.51 5.13
C ALA A 448 -15.17 0.07 4.76
N HIS A 449 -15.28 -0.85 5.72
CA HIS A 449 -15.71 -2.22 5.42
C HIS A 449 -17.16 -2.26 4.90
N ARG A 450 -18.07 -1.47 5.49
CA ARG A 450 -19.46 -1.38 5.00
C ARG A 450 -19.52 -0.87 3.56
N GLU A 451 -18.72 0.14 3.25
CA GLU A 451 -18.64 0.69 1.90
C GLU A 451 -18.03 -0.30 0.89
N ILE A 452 -16.91 -0.93 1.27
CA ILE A 452 -16.11 -1.73 0.35
C ILE A 452 -16.69 -3.14 0.16
N TYR A 453 -17.15 -3.76 1.24
CA TYR A 453 -17.67 -5.14 1.20
C TYR A 453 -19.17 -5.19 0.92
N GLY A 454 -19.89 -4.07 1.09
CA GLY A 454 -21.33 -4.01 0.85
C GLY A 454 -22.08 -5.05 1.69
N ASP A 455 -22.98 -5.79 1.06
CA ASP A 455 -23.75 -6.87 1.68
C ASP A 455 -23.13 -8.27 1.45
N ALA A 456 -21.87 -8.33 0.98
CA ALA A 456 -21.15 -9.56 0.70
C ALA A 456 -20.29 -10.06 1.88
N ALA A 457 -20.36 -9.41 3.04
CA ALA A 457 -19.67 -9.81 4.26
C ALA A 457 -20.63 -9.84 5.46
N VAL A 458 -20.26 -10.62 6.47
CA VAL A 458 -20.92 -10.56 7.78
C VAL A 458 -20.14 -9.60 8.66
N PHE A 459 -20.85 -8.66 9.28
CA PHE A 459 -20.22 -7.60 10.08
C PHE A 459 -20.34 -7.88 11.58
N PHE A 460 -19.31 -7.51 12.33
CA PHE A 460 -19.28 -7.62 13.78
C PHE A 460 -18.70 -6.36 14.43
N ASP A 461 -19.08 -6.05 15.66
CA ASP A 461 -18.50 -4.94 16.40
C ASP A 461 -17.01 -5.24 16.72
N PRO A 462 -16.04 -4.44 16.23
CA PRO A 462 -14.61 -4.66 16.48
C PRO A 462 -14.23 -4.65 17.97
N TYR A 463 -15.10 -4.13 18.84
CA TYR A 463 -14.91 -4.06 20.28
C TYR A 463 -15.63 -5.18 21.06
N SER A 464 -16.33 -6.09 20.37
CA SER A 464 -17.07 -7.19 20.99
C SER A 464 -16.64 -8.57 20.50
N THR A 465 -16.12 -9.40 21.40
CA THR A 465 -15.74 -10.78 21.09
C THR A 465 -16.99 -11.63 20.87
N GLY A 466 -18.07 -11.36 21.61
CA GLY A 466 -19.36 -12.01 21.41
C GLY A 466 -19.91 -11.76 20.00
N SER A 467 -19.89 -10.49 19.55
CA SER A 467 -20.35 -10.14 18.20
C SER A 467 -19.55 -10.86 17.10
N LEU A 468 -18.22 -10.99 17.27
CA LEU A 468 -17.39 -11.77 16.35
C LEU A 468 -17.78 -13.26 16.35
N VAL A 469 -18.00 -13.86 17.52
CA VAL A 469 -18.44 -15.25 17.62
C VAL A 469 -19.81 -15.45 16.97
N ASP A 470 -20.77 -14.56 17.21
CA ASP A 470 -22.11 -14.62 16.60
C ASP A 470 -22.04 -14.53 15.07
N ALA A 471 -21.18 -13.64 14.55
CA ALA A 471 -20.94 -13.51 13.11
C ALA A 471 -20.31 -14.78 12.51
N LEU A 472 -19.33 -15.38 13.20
CA LEU A 472 -18.71 -16.64 12.78
C LEU A 472 -19.68 -17.81 12.86
N GLU A 473 -20.48 -17.90 13.92
CA GLU A 473 -21.51 -18.93 14.09
C GLU A 473 -22.56 -18.86 12.99
N ARG A 474 -23.09 -17.65 12.70
CA ARG A 474 -24.02 -17.42 11.58
C ARG A 474 -23.44 -17.92 10.26
N THR A 475 -22.16 -17.65 10.04
CA THR A 475 -21.45 -17.93 8.79
C THR A 475 -21.12 -19.41 8.63
N LEU A 476 -20.75 -20.10 9.71
CA LEU A 476 -20.07 -21.40 9.65
C LEU A 476 -20.84 -22.56 10.30
N CYS A 477 -21.73 -22.29 11.25
CA CYS A 477 -22.24 -23.32 12.16
C CYS A 477 -23.76 -23.53 12.13
N ARG A 478 -24.54 -22.59 11.57
CA ARG A 478 -26.00 -22.72 11.50
C ARG A 478 -26.41 -23.72 10.41
N ALA A 479 -27.62 -24.27 10.53
CA ALA A 479 -28.14 -25.27 9.60
C ALA A 479 -28.18 -24.79 8.13
N ASP A 480 -28.35 -23.49 7.90
CA ASP A 480 -28.38 -22.85 6.58
C ASP A 480 -27.03 -22.22 6.17
N SER A 481 -25.93 -22.48 6.90
CA SER A 481 -24.64 -21.83 6.66
C SER A 481 -24.07 -22.11 5.27
N GLU A 482 -24.28 -23.28 4.66
CA GLU A 482 -23.81 -23.56 3.30
C GLU A 482 -24.52 -22.68 2.24
N THR A 483 -25.84 -22.56 2.34
CA THR A 483 -26.66 -21.69 1.49
C THR A 483 -26.26 -20.24 1.69
N PHE A 484 -26.10 -19.82 2.95
CA PHE A 484 -25.69 -18.46 3.29
C PHE A 484 -24.29 -18.11 2.78
N GLN A 485 -23.31 -19.01 2.90
CA GLN A 485 -21.99 -18.82 2.31
C GLN A 485 -22.03 -18.76 0.78
N SER A 486 -22.89 -19.56 0.14
CA SER A 486 -23.07 -19.51 -1.31
C SER A 486 -23.61 -18.16 -1.77
N GLU A 487 -24.55 -17.58 -1.02
CA GLU A 487 -25.03 -16.22 -1.25
C GLU A 487 -23.92 -15.18 -1.07
N LEU A 488 -23.14 -15.26 0.02
CA LEU A 488 -22.01 -14.37 0.27
C LEU A 488 -20.96 -14.45 -0.84
N ARG A 489 -20.63 -15.65 -1.33
CA ARG A 489 -19.69 -15.82 -2.46
C ARG A 489 -20.23 -15.18 -3.74
N ARG A 490 -21.53 -15.33 -4.04
CA ARG A 490 -22.17 -14.70 -5.21
C ARG A 490 -22.07 -13.17 -5.11
N LYS A 491 -22.49 -12.59 -3.99
CA LYS A 491 -22.42 -11.15 -3.74
C LYS A 491 -20.97 -10.65 -3.74
N GLY A 492 -20.05 -11.45 -3.18
CA GLY A 492 -18.63 -11.14 -3.14
C GLY A 492 -18.02 -11.02 -4.54
N ALA A 493 -18.37 -11.94 -5.44
CA ALA A 493 -17.95 -11.85 -6.84
C ALA A 493 -18.45 -10.54 -7.48
N GLU A 494 -19.70 -10.16 -7.26
CA GLU A 494 -20.26 -8.88 -7.76
C GLU A 494 -19.54 -7.66 -7.16
N VAL A 495 -19.27 -7.67 -5.86
CA VAL A 495 -18.52 -6.61 -5.17
C VAL A 495 -17.09 -6.49 -5.71
N ALA A 496 -16.38 -7.60 -5.92
CA ALA A 496 -15.02 -7.60 -6.43
C ALA A 496 -14.91 -6.90 -7.81
N THR A 497 -15.90 -7.08 -8.70
CA THR A 497 -15.90 -6.43 -10.02
C THR A 497 -15.91 -4.90 -9.96
N ARG A 498 -16.40 -4.31 -8.86
CA ARG A 498 -16.44 -2.85 -8.66
C ARG A 498 -15.05 -2.24 -8.60
N TYR A 499 -14.05 -3.03 -8.22
CA TYR A 499 -12.66 -2.61 -8.01
C TYR A 499 -11.72 -3.06 -9.13
N GLU A 500 -12.26 -3.54 -10.23
CA GLU A 500 -11.47 -3.83 -11.42
C GLU A 500 -10.94 -2.54 -12.08
N PRO A 501 -9.76 -2.60 -12.74
CA PRO A 501 -9.24 -1.46 -13.50
C PRO A 501 -10.24 -0.87 -14.50
N SER A 502 -11.07 -1.70 -15.13
CA SER A 502 -12.11 -1.28 -16.08
C SER A 502 -13.14 -0.32 -15.46
N ARG A 503 -13.44 -0.45 -14.16
CA ARG A 503 -14.37 0.39 -13.42
C ARG A 503 -13.71 1.61 -12.77
N ILE A 504 -12.45 1.49 -12.39
CA ILE A 504 -11.73 2.52 -11.63
C ILE A 504 -10.98 3.51 -12.53
N LEU A 505 -10.37 3.05 -13.63
CA LEU A 505 -9.59 3.91 -14.51
C LEU A 505 -10.38 5.05 -15.17
N PRO A 506 -11.66 4.87 -15.57
CA PRO A 506 -12.47 5.98 -16.06
C PRO A 506 -12.60 7.12 -15.04
N LYS A 507 -12.69 6.82 -13.74
CA LYS A 507 -12.75 7.83 -12.66
C LYS A 507 -11.45 8.62 -12.56
N TRP A 508 -10.30 7.94 -12.65
CA TRP A 508 -9.00 8.60 -12.72
C TRP A 508 -8.88 9.49 -13.95
N HIS A 509 -9.28 9.01 -15.12
CA HIS A 509 -9.25 9.79 -16.35
C HIS A 509 -10.10 11.06 -16.23
N ALA A 510 -11.32 10.95 -15.70
CA ALA A 510 -12.20 12.10 -15.45
C ALA A 510 -11.58 13.12 -14.49
N LEU A 511 -10.94 12.66 -13.39
CA LEU A 511 -10.23 13.55 -12.47
C LEU A 511 -9.07 14.26 -13.18
N LEU A 512 -8.24 13.55 -13.93
CA LEU A 512 -7.08 14.14 -14.63
C LEU A 512 -7.53 15.20 -15.65
N GLN A 513 -8.58 14.92 -16.41
CA GLN A 513 -9.16 15.90 -17.34
C GLN A 513 -9.73 17.12 -16.61
N ARG A 514 -10.40 16.91 -15.47
CA ARG A 514 -10.92 18.00 -14.64
C ARG A 514 -9.79 18.90 -14.14
N VAL A 515 -8.74 18.31 -13.58
CA VAL A 515 -7.55 19.04 -13.11
C VAL A 515 -6.88 19.79 -14.25
N GLN A 516 -6.81 19.19 -15.45
CA GLN A 516 -6.24 19.85 -16.63
C GLN A 516 -7.07 21.07 -17.07
N ARG A 517 -8.41 20.98 -17.03
CA ARG A 517 -9.31 22.08 -17.37
C ARG A 517 -9.22 23.23 -16.37
N GLU A 518 -9.26 22.93 -15.08
CA GLU A 518 -9.22 23.95 -14.00
C GLU A 518 -7.83 24.60 -13.83
N ARG A 519 -6.80 24.05 -14.48
CA ARG A 519 -5.45 24.63 -14.51
C ARG A 519 -5.25 25.66 -15.64
N ARG A 520 -5.97 25.50 -16.75
CA ARG A 520 -5.99 26.46 -17.86
C ARG A 520 -6.78 27.68 -17.44
#